data_AF-A0A2E5EBZ0-F1
#
_entry.id   AF-A0A2E5EBZ0-F1
#
_cell.length_a   1.000
_cell.length_b   1.000
_cell.length_c   1.000
_cell.angle_alpha   90.00
_cell.angle_beta   90.00
_cell.angle_gamma   90.00
#
_symmetry.space_group_name_H-M   'P 1'
#
loop_
_entity.id
_entity.type
_entity.pdbx_description
1 polymer ?
#
loop_
_entity_poly.entity_id
_entity_poly.type
_entity_poly.pdbx_seq_one_letter_code
_entity_poly.pdbx_strand_id
1 'polypeptide(L)'
;MAQPTFGDRLVPNTQARKKQIRQDENRRARNRWRKRIIKDRVDTFLAAVQSEDVSAAETAFKECQKQYDRISTTSTMHRNKAARCKSRLSRRLKDLKQKASA
;
A
#
# COMPACT_ATOMS: atom_id res chain seq x y z
N MET A 1 51.47 1.73 -4.58
CA MET A 1 50.16 1.04 -4.69
C MET A 1 49.10 1.99 -4.13
N ALA A 2 48.30 2.64 -4.97
CA ALA A 2 47.29 3.59 -4.52
C ALA A 2 46.09 2.81 -3.92
N GLN A 3 45.71 3.14 -2.69
CA GLN A 3 44.55 2.53 -2.02
C GLN A 3 43.26 3.03 -2.67
N PRO A 4 42.25 2.17 -2.92
CA PRO A 4 41.00 2.58 -3.53
C PRO A 4 40.24 3.55 -2.61
N THR A 5 39.77 4.66 -3.18
CA THR A 5 39.00 5.69 -2.49
C THR A 5 37.56 5.23 -2.23
N PHE A 6 36.91 5.79 -1.21
CA PHE A 6 35.59 5.37 -0.71
C PHE A 6 34.48 5.29 -1.78
N GLY A 7 34.59 6.04 -2.87
CA GLY A 7 33.60 6.07 -3.96
C GLY A 7 33.58 4.82 -4.84
N ASP A 8 34.71 4.10 -4.95
CA ASP A 8 34.85 2.96 -5.87
C ASP A 8 34.38 1.62 -5.26
N ARG A 9 34.04 1.61 -3.96
CA ARG A 9 33.51 0.42 -3.26
C ARG A 9 31.98 0.31 -3.30
N LEU A 10 31.27 1.32 -3.83
CA LEU A 10 29.81 1.34 -3.87
C LEU A 10 29.25 0.62 -5.12
N VAL A 11 30.11 0.26 -6.07
CA VAL A 11 29.75 -0.58 -7.21
C VAL A 11 29.60 -2.04 -6.77
N PRO A 12 28.60 -2.78 -7.30
CA PRO A 12 28.46 -4.20 -7.01
C PRO A 12 29.71 -4.95 -7.49
N ASN A 13 30.52 -5.44 -6.54
CA ASN A 13 31.74 -6.21 -6.84
C ASN A 13 31.47 -7.55 -7.56
N THR A 14 30.21 -7.96 -7.70
CA THR A 14 29.81 -9.24 -8.32
C THR A 14 28.66 -9.04 -9.32
N GLN A 15 28.74 -9.72 -10.47
CA GLN A 15 27.71 -9.63 -11.54
C GLN A 15 26.30 -10.00 -11.06
N ALA A 16 26.19 -10.96 -10.12
CA ALA A 16 24.92 -11.33 -9.49
C ALA A 16 24.27 -10.16 -8.75
N ARG A 17 25.08 -9.34 -8.05
CA ARG A 17 24.58 -8.20 -7.29
C ARG A 17 24.14 -7.05 -8.20
N LYS A 18 24.85 -6.81 -9.31
CA LYS A 18 24.42 -5.85 -10.35
C LYS A 18 23.07 -6.23 -10.98
N LYS A 19 22.79 -7.54 -11.13
CA LYS A 19 21.49 -8.03 -11.58
C LYS A 19 20.39 -7.81 -10.52
N GLN A 20 20.67 -8.11 -9.25
CA GLN A 20 19.71 -7.93 -8.16
C GLN A 20 19.27 -6.47 -8.03
N ILE A 21 20.19 -5.51 -8.08
CA ILE A 21 19.87 -4.08 -7.96
C ILE A 21 18.88 -3.63 -9.05
N ARG A 22 19.15 -4.00 -10.30
CA ARG A 22 18.23 -3.69 -11.43
C ARG A 22 16.84 -4.32 -11.23
N GLN A 23 16.79 -5.56 -10.74
CA GLN A 23 15.52 -6.22 -10.46
C GLN A 23 14.77 -5.57 -9.29
N ASP A 24 15.50 -5.16 -8.26
CA ASP A 24 14.95 -4.55 -7.06
C ASP A 24 14.38 -3.16 -7.34
N GLU A 25 15.02 -2.36 -8.19
CA GLU A 25 14.48 -1.08 -8.68
C GLU A 25 13.12 -1.28 -9.36
N ASN A 26 13.04 -2.23 -10.29
CA ASN A 26 11.80 -2.55 -11.00
C ASN A 26 10.70 -3.10 -10.07
N ARG A 27 11.06 -3.92 -9.08
CA ARG A 27 10.13 -4.41 -8.05
C ARG A 27 9.68 -3.26 -7.14
N ARG A 28 10.59 -2.37 -6.74
CA ARG A 28 10.33 -1.21 -5.88
C ARG A 28 9.39 -0.24 -6.56
N ALA A 29 9.58 0.08 -7.84
CA ALA A 29 8.71 0.97 -8.59
C ALA A 29 7.27 0.42 -8.66
N ARG A 30 7.09 -0.85 -9.04
CA ARG A 30 5.78 -1.51 -9.10
C ARG A 30 5.09 -1.57 -7.73
N ASN A 31 5.83 -1.93 -6.68
CA ASN A 31 5.30 -2.01 -5.33
C ASN A 31 4.92 -0.63 -4.78
N ARG A 32 5.68 0.42 -5.13
CA ARG A 32 5.37 1.81 -4.77
C ARG A 32 4.06 2.25 -5.42
N TRP A 33 3.90 1.99 -6.72
CA TRP A 33 2.67 2.34 -7.45
C TRP A 33 1.43 1.65 -6.86
N ARG A 34 1.51 0.34 -6.59
CA ARG A 34 0.41 -0.42 -5.95
C ARG A 34 0.05 0.12 -4.56
N LYS A 35 1.06 0.46 -3.74
CA LYS A 35 0.83 1.07 -2.42
C LYS A 35 0.20 2.45 -2.52
N ARG A 36 0.57 3.24 -3.53
CA ARG A 36 -0.04 4.55 -3.79
C ARG A 36 -1.53 4.42 -4.11
N ILE A 37 -1.91 3.51 -5.00
CA ILE A 37 -3.33 3.27 -5.32
C ILE A 37 -4.16 2.96 -4.07
N ILE A 38 -3.65 2.10 -3.18
CA ILE A 38 -4.34 1.79 -1.92
C ILE A 38 -4.47 3.06 -1.07
N LYS A 39 -3.39 3.84 -0.95
CA LYS A 39 -3.40 5.08 -0.20
C LYS A 39 -4.47 6.03 -0.74
N ASP A 40 -4.50 6.28 -2.05
CA ASP A 40 -5.42 7.23 -2.67
C ASP A 40 -6.89 6.84 -2.37
N ARG A 41 -7.24 5.54 -2.47
CA ARG A 41 -8.59 5.05 -2.15
C ARG A 41 -8.93 5.16 -0.67
N VAL A 42 -7.96 4.89 0.20
CA VAL A 42 -8.13 5.07 1.64
C VAL A 42 -8.35 6.55 1.96
N ASP A 43 -7.59 7.45 1.33
CA ASP A 43 -7.74 8.90 1.54
C ASP A 43 -9.14 9.37 1.07
N THR A 44 -9.67 8.85 -0.05
CA THR A 44 -11.06 9.09 -0.46
C THR A 44 -12.08 8.60 0.57
N PHE A 45 -11.88 7.40 1.12
CA PHE A 45 -12.75 6.89 2.19
C PHE A 45 -12.67 7.77 3.44
N LEU A 46 -11.48 8.19 3.84
CA LEU A 46 -11.29 9.06 5.01
C LEU A 46 -11.95 10.43 4.83
N ALA A 47 -11.91 11.00 3.62
CA ALA A 47 -12.62 12.23 3.30
C ALA A 47 -14.14 12.05 3.44
N ALA A 48 -14.71 10.96 2.91
CA ALA A 48 -16.14 10.66 3.05
C ALA A 48 -16.56 10.41 4.51
N VAL A 49 -15.68 9.80 5.31
CA VAL A 49 -15.87 9.63 6.76
C VAL A 49 -15.88 10.98 7.49
N GLN A 50 -15.04 11.92 7.08
CA GLN A 50 -15.00 13.27 7.67
C GLN A 50 -16.23 14.11 7.28
N SER A 51 -16.77 13.93 6.08
CA SER A 51 -17.99 14.61 5.62
C SER A 51 -19.29 13.93 6.09
N GLU A 52 -19.19 12.88 6.91
CA GLU A 52 -20.32 12.13 7.49
C GLU A 52 -21.34 11.55 6.47
N ASP A 53 -20.93 11.40 5.20
CA ASP A 53 -21.78 10.81 4.16
C ASP A 53 -21.67 9.28 4.18
N VAL A 54 -22.71 8.64 4.73
CA VAL A 54 -22.78 7.18 4.88
C VAL A 54 -22.82 6.46 3.52
N SER A 55 -23.50 7.02 2.52
CA SER A 55 -23.67 6.39 1.20
C SER A 55 -22.38 6.44 0.39
N ALA A 56 -21.70 7.59 0.40
CA ALA A 56 -20.38 7.73 -0.21
C ALA A 56 -19.34 6.85 0.51
N ALA A 57 -19.37 6.79 1.84
CA ALA A 57 -18.45 5.96 2.61
C ALA A 57 -18.60 4.46 2.31
N GLU A 58 -19.82 3.95 2.12
CA GLU A 58 -20.07 2.56 1.72
C GLU A 58 -19.51 2.23 0.33
N THR A 59 -19.72 3.14 -0.63
CA THR A 59 -19.23 2.96 -1.99
C THR A 59 -17.69 2.97 -2.02
N ALA A 60 -17.08 3.95 -1.35
CA ALA A 60 -15.63 4.03 -1.21
C ALA A 60 -15.03 2.81 -0.46
N PHE A 61 -15.75 2.27 0.53
CA PHE A 61 -15.32 1.06 1.24
C PHE A 61 -15.29 -0.17 0.32
N LYS A 62 -16.32 -0.36 -0.52
CA LYS A 62 -16.35 -1.45 -1.51
C LYS A 62 -15.19 -1.36 -2.49
N GLU A 63 -14.86 -0.15 -2.96
CA GLU A 63 -13.69 0.07 -3.82
C GLU A 63 -12.38 -0.26 -3.10
N CYS A 64 -12.21 0.20 -1.85
CA CYS A 64 -11.04 -0.12 -1.04
C CYS A 64 -10.87 -1.63 -0.88
N GLN A 65 -11.94 -2.35 -0.55
CA GLN A 65 -11.91 -3.80 -0.39
C GLN A 65 -11.44 -4.50 -1.66
N LYS A 66 -12.00 -4.12 -2.82
CA LYS A 66 -11.61 -4.66 -4.13
C LYS A 66 -10.12 -4.48 -4.40
N GLN A 67 -9.57 -3.31 -4.10
CA GLN A 67 -8.14 -3.03 -4.33
C GLN A 67 -7.23 -3.81 -3.37
N TYR A 68 -7.60 -3.90 -2.08
CA TYR A 68 -6.85 -4.69 -1.10
C TYR A 68 -6.76 -6.16 -1.51
N ASP A 69 -7.86 -6.75 -1.95
CA ASP A 69 -7.89 -8.17 -2.31
C ASP A 69 -7.10 -8.44 -3.59
N ARG A 70 -7.21 -7.57 -4.60
CA ARG A 70 -6.39 -7.66 -5.82
C ARG A 70 -4.89 -7.55 -5.53
N ILE A 71 -4.47 -6.64 -4.65
CA ILE A 71 -3.05 -6.44 -4.35
C ILE A 71 -2.51 -7.55 -3.44
N SER A 72 -3.36 -8.16 -2.62
CA SER A 72 -2.99 -9.28 -1.72
C SER A 72 -2.56 -10.55 -2.46
N THR A 73 -3.05 -10.76 -3.68
CA THR A 73 -2.61 -11.86 -4.55
C THR A 73 -1.19 -11.66 -5.08
N THR A 74 -0.67 -10.42 -5.03
CA THR A 74 0.69 -10.09 -5.47
C THR A 74 1.69 -10.10 -4.30
N SER A 75 2.99 -10.21 -4.60
CA SER A 75 4.08 -10.12 -3.61
C SER A 75 4.20 -8.76 -2.88
N THR A 76 3.29 -7.83 -3.13
CA THR A 76 3.30 -6.48 -2.54
C THR A 76 2.78 -6.47 -1.11
N MET A 77 1.76 -7.27 -0.81
CA MET A 77 1.08 -7.28 0.49
C MET A 77 0.63 -8.68 0.86
N HIS A 78 0.89 -9.09 2.10
CA HIS A 78 0.42 -10.37 2.60
C HIS A 78 -1.10 -10.36 2.88
N ARG A 79 -1.77 -11.50 2.65
CA ARG A 79 -3.22 -11.68 2.88
C ARG A 79 -3.68 -11.21 4.27
N ASN A 80 -2.92 -11.53 5.32
CA ASN A 80 -3.26 -11.11 6.68
C ASN A 80 -3.15 -9.58 6.87
N LYS A 81 -2.23 -8.92 6.17
CA LYS A 81 -2.12 -7.44 6.24
C LYS A 81 -3.34 -6.80 5.56
N ALA A 82 -3.76 -7.32 4.42
CA ALA A 82 -4.98 -6.88 3.74
C ALA A 82 -6.22 -7.11 4.63
N ALA A 83 -6.37 -8.29 5.22
CA ALA A 83 -7.46 -8.61 6.15
C ALA A 83 -7.52 -7.65 7.36
N ARG A 84 -6.38 -7.37 8.00
CA ARG A 84 -6.29 -6.39 9.09
C ARG A 84 -6.70 -4.99 8.65
N CYS A 85 -6.28 -4.54 7.47
CA CYS A 85 -6.68 -3.24 6.94
C CYS A 85 -8.19 -3.18 6.66
N LYS A 86 -8.77 -4.21 6.04
CA LYS A 86 -10.22 -4.31 5.81
C LYS A 86 -11.02 -4.24 7.11
N SER A 87 -10.61 -5.00 8.13
CA SER A 87 -11.26 -5.00 9.45
C SER A 87 -11.22 -3.63 10.14
N ARG A 88 -10.12 -2.88 9.99
CA ARG A 88 -10.01 -1.52 10.55
C ARG A 88 -10.95 -0.53 9.84
N LEU A 89 -11.05 -0.62 8.51
CA LEU A 89 -11.94 0.24 7.73
C LEU A 89 -13.42 -0.09 8.00
N SER A 90 -13.77 -1.37 8.10
CA SER A 90 -15.14 -1.79 8.41
C SER A 90 -15.57 -1.33 9.81
N ARG A 91 -14.65 -1.36 10.79
CA ARG A 91 -14.92 -0.81 12.12
C ARG A 91 -15.28 0.67 12.06
N ARG A 92 -14.49 1.48 11.34
CA ARG A 92 -14.77 2.91 11.17
C ARG A 92 -16.14 3.17 10.52
N LEU A 93 -16.50 2.40 9.49
CA LEU A 93 -17.80 2.52 8.85
C LEU A 93 -18.95 2.11 9.79
N LYS A 94 -18.75 1.07 10.61
CA LYS A 94 -19.73 0.67 11.62
C LYS A 94 -19.90 1.76 12.69
N ASP A 95 -18.80 2.34 13.16
CA ASP A 95 -18.82 3.41 14.16
C ASP A 95 -19.59 4.65 13.63
N LEU A 96 -19.42 5.01 12.35
CA LEU A 96 -20.22 6.07 11.71
C LEU A 96 -21.71 5.73 11.64
N LYS A 97 -22.05 4.50 11.23
CA LYS A 97 -23.45 4.05 11.20
C LYS A 97 -24.09 4.07 12.58
N GLN A 98 -23.35 3.67 13.61
CA GLN A 98 -23.82 3.70 14.99
C GLN A 98 -24.05 5.13 15.48
N LYS A 99 -23.17 6.08 15.12
CA LYS A 99 -23.38 7.51 15.42
C LYS A 99 -24.59 8.10 14.71
N ALA A 100 -24.87 7.69 13.47
CA ALA A 100 -26.05 8.15 12.74
C ALA A 100 -27.37 7.57 13.28
N SER A 101 -27.32 6.42 13.96
CA SER A 101 -28.49 5.75 14.54
C SER A 101 -28.76 6.09 16.01
N ALA A 102 -27.84 6.79 16.67
CA ALA A 102 -27.93 7.21 18.08
C ALA A 102 -28.27 8.70 18.15
#